data_AF-A0A4P5U2L0-F1
#
_entry.id   AF-A0A4P5U2L0-F1
#
_cell.length_a   1.000
_cell.length_b   1.000
_cell.length_c   1.000
_cell.angle_alpha   90.00
_cell.angle_beta   90.00
_cell.angle_gamma   90.00
#
_symmetry.space_group_name_H-M   'P 1'
#
loop_
_entity.id
_entity.type
_entity.pdbx_description
1 polymer ?
#
loop_
_entity_poly.entity_id
_entity_poly.type
_entity_poly.pdbx_seq_one_letter_code
_entity_poly.pdbx_strand_id
1 'polypeptide(L)'
;MMNLTQACAVVAQQRPTDSLLVATMGAMFAFDRIELEAAGGDASRRPPGRISSVPLMGGAAGLGLGLSLAMPERVVVVVDGDASLLLELGGLVTVATVRPDHFLHVVIRNGTQFSGLGNLATLQPTLSFAGLAKEAGYVHTEVIDSAETWTKRFPQLLSQRGPTLVELMVEQVPPRAGPGFELPEMPDLQFSRMGLELAALQQWLGTKT
;
A
#
# COMPACT_ATOMS: atom_id res chain seq x y z
N MET A 1 12.62 -15.62 -1.93
CA MET A 1 11.61 -14.77 -2.58
C MET A 1 11.44 -13.55 -1.65
N MET A 2 10.72 -12.49 -2.03
CA MET A 2 10.67 -11.28 -1.20
C MET A 2 9.59 -11.41 -0.11
N ASN A 3 9.86 -10.97 1.11
CA ASN A 3 8.83 -10.88 2.15
C ASN A 3 8.22 -9.48 2.25
N LEU A 4 7.09 -9.37 2.97
CA LEU A 4 6.35 -8.11 3.11
C LEU A 4 7.18 -7.00 3.77
N THR A 5 8.02 -7.35 4.74
CA THR A 5 8.92 -6.39 5.40
C THR A 5 9.90 -5.79 4.41
N GLN A 6 10.54 -6.61 3.57
CA GLN A 6 11.46 -6.15 2.54
C GLN A 6 10.75 -5.27 1.50
N ALA A 7 9.54 -5.66 1.09
CA ALA A 7 8.72 -4.88 0.17
C ALA A 7 8.42 -3.46 0.72
N CYS A 8 7.92 -3.37 1.95
CA CYS A 8 7.60 -2.09 2.58
C CYS A 8 8.85 -1.28 2.97
N ALA A 9 9.96 -1.93 3.32
CA ALA A 9 11.20 -1.26 3.70
C ALA A 9 11.76 -0.41 2.54
N VAL A 10 11.73 -0.92 1.31
CA VAL A 10 12.14 -0.14 0.13
C VAL A 10 11.30 1.13 -0.01
N VAL A 11 9.97 1.02 0.12
CA VAL A 11 9.06 2.18 0.06
C VAL A 11 9.36 3.17 1.19
N ALA A 12 9.49 2.70 2.42
CA ALA A 12 9.74 3.55 3.58
C ALA A 12 11.09 4.28 3.51
N GLN A 13 12.12 3.64 2.96
CA GLN A 13 13.48 4.18 2.93
C GLN A 13 13.75 5.07 1.72
N GLN A 14 13.13 4.78 0.57
CA GLN A 14 13.49 5.44 -0.69
C GLN A 14 12.45 6.47 -1.17
N ARG A 15 11.24 6.51 -0.59
CA ARG A 15 10.27 7.54 -0.95
C ARG A 15 10.76 8.93 -0.48
N PRO A 16 10.51 10.00 -1.24
CA PRO A 16 10.76 11.37 -0.80
C PRO A 16 10.06 11.67 0.52
N THR A 17 10.69 12.47 1.38
CA THR A 17 10.12 12.86 2.68
C THR A 17 8.83 13.66 2.54
N ASP A 18 8.61 14.26 1.38
CA ASP A 18 7.46 15.09 1.04
C ASP A 18 6.38 14.32 0.23
N SER A 19 6.57 13.01 0.04
CA SER A 19 5.60 12.12 -0.61
C SER A 19 4.47 11.68 0.31
N LEU A 20 3.37 11.26 -0.32
CA LEU A 20 2.18 10.70 0.32
C LEU A 20 2.18 9.18 0.21
N LEU A 21 1.78 8.50 1.28
CA LEU A 21 1.71 7.04 1.34
C LEU A 21 0.31 6.60 1.79
N VAL A 22 -0.34 5.77 0.98
CA VAL A 22 -1.56 5.05 1.36
C VAL A 22 -1.20 3.59 1.56
N ALA A 23 -1.51 3.01 2.72
CA ALA A 23 -1.23 1.59 2.98
C ALA A 23 -2.46 0.84 3.52
N THR A 24 -2.69 -0.39 3.09
CA THR A 24 -3.78 -1.22 3.61
C THR A 24 -3.29 -2.44 4.39
N MET A 25 -4.14 -2.95 5.30
CA MET A 25 -4.04 -4.26 5.95
C MET A 25 -2.62 -4.66 6.41
N GLY A 26 -2.00 -5.67 5.78
CA GLY A 26 -0.68 -6.16 6.19
C GLY A 26 0.43 -5.10 6.04
N ALA A 27 0.38 -4.28 4.98
CA ALA A 27 1.38 -3.26 4.73
C ALA A 27 1.37 -2.18 5.81
N MET A 28 0.19 -1.83 6.33
CA MET A 28 0.03 -0.93 7.47
C MET A 28 0.85 -1.38 8.69
N PHE A 29 0.71 -2.64 9.11
CA PHE A 29 1.48 -3.17 10.24
C PHE A 29 2.99 -3.22 9.94
N ALA A 30 3.37 -3.51 8.69
CA ALA A 30 4.77 -3.49 8.27
C ALA A 30 5.35 -2.08 8.38
N PHE A 31 4.64 -1.05 7.90
CA PHE A 31 5.06 0.35 8.04
C PHE A 31 5.08 0.80 9.50
N ASP A 32 4.08 0.43 10.31
CA ASP A 32 4.07 0.75 11.74
C ASP A 32 5.35 0.29 12.44
N ARG A 33 5.79 -0.95 12.15
CA ARG A 33 7.02 -1.53 12.72
C ARG A 33 8.27 -0.85 12.18
N ILE A 34 8.38 -0.70 10.86
CA ILE A 34 9.56 -0.10 10.21
C ILE A 34 9.77 1.35 10.68
N GLU A 35 8.69 2.13 10.75
CA GLU A 35 8.75 3.53 11.17
C GLU A 35 9.05 3.67 12.67
N LEU A 36 8.51 2.78 13.51
CA LEU A 36 8.82 2.76 14.94
C LEU A 36 10.29 2.40 15.21
N GLU A 37 10.82 1.41 14.48
CA GLU A 37 12.23 1.03 14.52
C GLU A 37 13.12 2.21 14.08
N ALA A 38 12.80 2.86 12.96
CA ALA A 38 13.53 4.04 12.48
C ALA A 38 13.47 5.23 13.46
N ALA A 39 12.39 5.34 14.24
CA ALA A 39 12.21 6.36 15.27
C ALA A 39 12.88 6.03 16.61
N GLY A 40 13.57 4.89 16.75
CA GLY A 40 14.17 4.47 18.01
C GLY A 40 13.14 4.14 19.09
N GLY A 41 11.94 3.71 18.71
CA GLY A 41 10.84 3.40 19.61
C GLY A 41 9.91 4.57 19.97
N ASP A 42 10.19 5.78 19.48
CA ASP A 42 9.35 6.96 19.73
C ASP A 42 8.26 7.12 18.65
N ALA A 43 7.04 6.67 18.97
CA ALA A 43 5.90 6.75 18.06
C ALA A 43 5.53 8.19 17.63
N SER A 44 5.93 9.22 18.39
CA SER A 44 5.67 10.63 18.04
C SER A 44 6.50 11.12 16.85
N ARG A 45 7.56 10.40 16.48
CA ARG A 45 8.45 10.73 15.36
C ARG A 45 8.10 10.03 14.06
N ARG A 46 6.94 9.38 14.00
CA ARG A 46 6.47 8.71 12.79
C ARG A 46 6.38 9.74 11.64
N PRO A 47 6.82 9.39 10.41
CA PRO A 47 6.79 10.33 9.30
C PRO A 47 5.36 10.82 9.05
N PRO A 48 5.13 12.13 8.98
CA PRO A 48 3.85 12.63 8.50
C PRO A 48 3.75 12.32 6.99
N GLY A 49 2.55 12.17 6.47
CA GLY A 49 2.34 11.83 5.04
C GLY A 49 1.80 10.43 4.78
N ARG A 50 1.64 9.59 5.81
CA ARG A 50 0.99 8.28 5.69
C ARG A 50 -0.46 8.34 6.15
N ILE A 51 -1.36 7.78 5.34
CA ILE A 51 -2.70 7.39 5.73
C ILE A 51 -2.86 5.89 5.47
N SER A 52 -3.63 5.24 6.31
CA SER A 52 -3.86 3.82 6.18
C SER A 52 -5.33 3.53 5.94
N SER A 53 -5.59 2.79 4.87
CA SER A 53 -6.93 2.44 4.40
C SER A 53 -7.46 1.24 5.20
N VAL A 54 -7.88 1.50 6.44
CA VAL A 54 -8.43 0.51 7.39
C VAL A 54 -9.55 1.19 8.19
N PRO A 55 -10.74 0.56 8.34
CA PRO A 55 -11.13 -0.80 7.93
C PRO A 55 -11.61 -0.92 6.46
N LEU A 56 -11.12 -0.07 5.57
CA LEU A 56 -11.59 0.05 4.18
C LEU A 56 -10.75 -0.79 3.18
N MET A 57 -11.02 -2.09 3.05
CA MET A 57 -10.47 -2.87 1.93
C MET A 57 -11.05 -2.38 0.60
N GLY A 58 -10.23 -2.36 -0.46
CA GLY A 58 -10.58 -1.83 -1.79
C GLY A 58 -10.46 -0.31 -1.93
N GLY A 59 -10.39 0.45 -0.83
CA GLY A 59 -10.36 1.92 -0.87
C GLY A 59 -8.99 2.54 -1.14
N ALA A 60 -7.90 1.76 -1.13
CA ALA A 60 -6.54 2.32 -1.17
C ALA A 60 -6.26 3.09 -2.46
N ALA A 61 -6.63 2.54 -3.62
CA ALA A 61 -6.48 3.20 -4.91
C ALA A 61 -7.27 4.53 -4.99
N GLY A 62 -8.52 4.54 -4.51
CA GLY A 62 -9.37 5.73 -4.50
C GLY A 62 -8.85 6.84 -3.59
N LEU A 63 -8.40 6.49 -2.37
CA LEU A 63 -7.76 7.43 -1.45
C LEU A 63 -6.49 8.03 -2.05
N GLY A 64 -5.64 7.19 -2.64
CA GLY A 64 -4.43 7.65 -3.30
C GLY A 64 -4.74 8.59 -4.46
N LEU A 65 -5.74 8.28 -5.27
CA LEU A 65 -6.14 9.11 -6.40
C LEU A 65 -6.63 10.48 -5.94
N GLY A 66 -7.48 10.52 -4.92
CA GLY A 66 -7.95 11.77 -4.32
C GLY A 66 -6.80 12.63 -3.80
N LEU A 67 -5.83 12.01 -3.12
CA LEU A 67 -4.62 12.69 -2.66
C LEU A 67 -3.77 13.24 -3.81
N SER A 68 -3.60 12.46 -4.89
CA SER A 68 -2.82 12.88 -6.05
C SER A 68 -3.49 14.04 -6.78
N LEU A 69 -4.82 14.08 -6.85
CA LEU A 69 -5.57 15.20 -7.43
C LEU A 69 -5.51 16.45 -6.55
N ALA A 70 -5.55 16.30 -5.22
CA ALA A 70 -5.47 17.40 -4.29
C ALA A 70 -4.04 17.98 -4.21
N MET A 71 -3.02 17.15 -4.43
CA MET A 71 -1.60 17.49 -4.32
C MET A 71 -0.83 17.06 -5.58
N PRO A 72 -1.11 17.67 -6.75
CA PRO A 72 -0.60 17.20 -8.04
C PRO A 72 0.93 17.21 -8.16
N GLU A 73 1.60 18.07 -7.40
CA GLU A 73 3.07 18.17 -7.37
C GLU A 73 3.76 17.12 -6.48
N ARG A 74 2.98 16.37 -5.67
CA ARG A 74 3.53 15.37 -4.74
C ARG A 74 3.36 13.97 -5.29
N VAL A 75 4.37 13.15 -5.05
CA VAL A 75 4.29 11.72 -5.35
C VAL A 75 3.34 11.03 -4.38
N VAL A 76 2.43 10.22 -4.91
CA VAL A 76 1.58 9.33 -4.13
C VAL A 76 1.99 7.88 -4.37
N VAL A 77 2.33 7.17 -3.29
CA VAL A 77 2.55 5.73 -3.29
C VAL A 77 1.38 5.05 -2.60
N VAL A 78 0.69 4.17 -3.31
CA VAL A 78 -0.36 3.31 -2.77
C VAL A 78 0.22 1.91 -2.60
N VAL A 79 0.17 1.36 -1.40
CA VAL A 79 0.54 -0.03 -1.10
C VAL A 79 -0.72 -0.79 -0.72
N ASP A 80 -1.28 -1.45 -1.72
CA ASP A 80 -2.51 -2.24 -1.64
C ASP A 80 -2.19 -3.74 -1.49
N GLY A 81 -3.16 -4.53 -1.06
CA GLY A 81 -3.09 -5.99 -1.08
C GLY A 81 -3.88 -6.56 -2.24
N ASP A 82 -3.46 -7.68 -2.82
CA ASP A 82 -4.19 -8.34 -3.89
C ASP A 82 -5.65 -8.67 -3.52
N ALA A 83 -5.89 -9.21 -2.33
CA ALA A 83 -7.24 -9.47 -1.82
C ALA A 83 -8.07 -8.18 -1.59
N SER A 84 -7.41 -7.06 -1.30
CA SER A 84 -8.06 -5.76 -1.10
C SER A 84 -8.47 -5.14 -2.44
N LEU A 85 -7.55 -5.11 -3.41
CA LEU A 85 -7.82 -4.59 -4.75
C LEU A 85 -8.92 -5.39 -5.47
N LEU A 86 -9.01 -6.70 -5.23
CA LEU A 86 -10.11 -7.52 -5.76
C LEU A 86 -11.51 -7.05 -5.35
N LEU A 87 -11.64 -6.37 -4.20
CA LEU A 87 -12.94 -5.86 -3.75
C LEU A 87 -13.40 -4.61 -4.51
N GLU A 88 -12.48 -3.89 -5.16
CA GLU A 88 -12.78 -2.64 -5.89
C GLU A 88 -11.92 -2.52 -7.16
N LEU A 89 -12.04 -3.48 -8.08
CA LEU A 89 -11.29 -3.48 -9.35
C LEU A 89 -11.63 -2.28 -10.25
N GLY A 90 -12.83 -1.70 -10.10
CA GLY A 90 -13.24 -0.47 -10.80
C GLY A 90 -12.32 0.72 -10.51
N GLY A 91 -11.60 0.69 -9.38
CA GLY A 91 -10.57 1.67 -9.04
C GLY A 91 -9.46 1.76 -10.09
N LEU A 92 -9.09 0.65 -10.74
CA LEU A 92 -8.07 0.66 -11.80
C LEU A 92 -8.50 1.51 -13.00
N VAL A 93 -9.74 1.33 -13.45
CA VAL A 93 -10.31 2.11 -14.57
C VAL A 93 -10.40 3.58 -14.21
N THR A 94 -10.80 3.88 -12.97
CA THR A 94 -10.90 5.26 -12.48
C THR A 94 -9.54 5.96 -12.47
N VAL A 95 -8.50 5.31 -11.92
CA VAL A 95 -7.13 5.86 -11.91
C VAL A 95 -6.61 6.06 -13.33
N ALA A 96 -6.79 5.07 -14.21
CA ALA A 96 -6.32 5.16 -15.58
C ALA A 96 -7.02 6.27 -16.39
N THR A 97 -8.31 6.49 -16.12
CA THR A 97 -9.10 7.55 -16.76
C THR A 97 -8.63 8.94 -16.33
N VAL A 98 -8.39 9.14 -15.03
CA VAL A 98 -7.94 10.42 -14.49
C VAL A 98 -6.47 10.70 -14.84
N ARG A 99 -5.65 9.66 -14.90
CA ARG A 99 -4.25 9.68 -15.32
C ARG A 99 -3.38 10.70 -14.53
N PRO A 100 -3.31 10.61 -13.19
CA PRO A 100 -2.46 11.48 -12.38
C PRO A 100 -0.97 11.34 -12.76
N ASP A 101 -0.23 12.45 -12.73
CA ASP A 101 1.18 12.49 -13.15
C ASP A 101 2.11 11.71 -12.20
N HIS A 102 1.85 11.71 -10.89
CA HIS A 102 2.76 11.16 -9.88
C HIS A 102 2.07 10.12 -8.98
N PHE A 103 1.76 8.95 -9.55
CA PHE A 103 0.99 7.90 -8.88
C PHE A 103 1.59 6.50 -9.08
N LEU A 104 2.12 5.93 -8.00
CA LEU A 104 2.66 4.57 -7.95
C LEU A 104 1.77 3.65 -7.12
N HIS A 105 1.14 2.68 -7.77
CA HIS A 105 0.28 1.68 -7.15
C HIS A 105 1.01 0.34 -7.02
N VAL A 106 1.45 0.00 -5.82
CA VAL A 106 2.10 -1.26 -5.49
C VAL A 106 1.07 -2.22 -4.94
N VAL A 107 0.88 -3.37 -5.60
CA VAL A 107 -0.01 -4.44 -5.17
C VAL A 107 0.83 -5.55 -4.57
N ILE A 108 0.72 -5.77 -3.26
CA ILE A 108 1.33 -6.90 -2.57
C ILE A 108 0.58 -8.17 -2.98
N ARG A 109 1.24 -9.01 -3.80
CA ARG A 109 0.69 -10.25 -4.34
C ARG A 109 1.26 -11.45 -3.61
N ASN A 110 0.51 -11.97 -2.64
CA ASN A 110 0.83 -13.22 -1.94
C ASN A 110 -0.26 -14.30 -2.13
N GLY A 111 -1.37 -13.98 -2.81
CA GLY A 111 -2.43 -14.95 -3.11
C GLY A 111 -3.33 -15.28 -1.92
N THR A 112 -3.31 -14.48 -0.84
CA THR A 112 -4.05 -14.80 0.40
C THR A 112 -4.91 -13.66 0.92
N GLN A 113 -6.15 -13.98 1.26
CA GLN A 113 -6.98 -13.16 2.14
C GLN A 113 -6.81 -13.63 3.59
N PHE A 114 -6.84 -12.69 4.54
CA PHE A 114 -6.54 -12.94 5.96
C PHE A 114 -5.14 -13.55 6.18
N SER A 115 -4.14 -12.95 5.53
CA SER A 115 -2.73 -13.38 5.59
C SER A 115 -2.23 -13.46 7.04
N GLY A 116 -1.62 -14.58 7.41
CA GLY A 116 -1.12 -14.89 8.75
C GLY A 116 -2.20 -15.31 9.75
N LEU A 117 -3.46 -15.41 9.34
CA LEU A 117 -4.56 -16.00 10.10
C LEU A 117 -4.95 -17.33 9.47
N GLY A 118 -5.98 -17.34 8.62
CA GLY A 118 -6.48 -18.52 7.93
C GLY A 118 -5.93 -18.71 6.52
N ASN A 119 -5.24 -17.72 5.94
CA ASN A 119 -4.67 -17.75 4.59
C ASN A 119 -5.63 -18.30 3.53
N LEU A 120 -6.85 -17.73 3.45
CA LEU A 120 -7.80 -18.14 2.43
C LEU A 120 -7.25 -17.76 1.05
N ALA A 121 -7.27 -18.69 0.10
CA ALA A 121 -6.79 -18.42 -1.25
C ALA A 121 -7.60 -17.28 -1.89
N THR A 122 -6.93 -16.34 -2.54
CA THR A 122 -7.62 -15.34 -3.35
C THR A 122 -8.25 -15.98 -4.59
N LEU A 123 -9.30 -15.33 -5.11
CA LEU A 123 -9.96 -15.77 -6.34
C LEU A 123 -8.97 -15.66 -7.52
N GLN A 124 -8.99 -16.66 -8.41
CA GLN A 124 -8.17 -16.72 -9.63
C GLN A 124 -6.65 -16.53 -9.37
N PRO A 125 -5.93 -17.60 -8.95
CA PRO A 125 -4.49 -17.52 -8.64
C PRO A 125 -3.60 -17.06 -9.80
N THR A 126 -4.07 -17.25 -11.04
CA THR A 126 -3.35 -16.87 -12.26
C THR A 126 -3.70 -15.46 -12.76
N LEU A 127 -4.59 -14.74 -12.07
CA LEU A 127 -4.91 -13.35 -12.41
C LEU A 127 -3.66 -12.48 -12.22
N SER A 128 -3.35 -11.66 -13.23
CA SER A 128 -2.31 -10.63 -13.15
C SER A 128 -2.93 -9.25 -12.96
N PHE A 129 -2.61 -8.62 -11.84
CA PHE A 129 -3.01 -7.23 -11.57
C PHE A 129 -2.27 -6.25 -12.47
N ALA A 130 -0.99 -6.51 -12.78
CA ALA A 130 -0.25 -5.75 -13.78
C ALA A 130 -0.93 -5.81 -15.16
N GLY A 131 -1.37 -7.00 -15.57
CA GLY A 131 -2.14 -7.19 -16.80
C GLY A 131 -3.46 -6.42 -16.81
N LEU A 132 -4.24 -6.52 -15.74
CA LEU A 132 -5.50 -5.76 -15.62
C LEU A 132 -5.28 -4.25 -15.67
N ALA A 133 -4.27 -3.74 -14.96
CA ALA A 133 -3.96 -2.31 -14.96
C ALA A 133 -3.51 -1.82 -16.33
N LYS A 134 -2.76 -2.65 -17.08
CA LYS A 134 -2.36 -2.35 -18.44
C LYS A 134 -3.57 -2.21 -19.35
N GLU A 135 -4.50 -3.17 -19.31
CA GLU A 135 -5.74 -3.13 -20.09
C GLU A 135 -6.67 -1.99 -19.65
N ALA A 136 -6.63 -1.59 -18.38
CA ALA A 136 -7.35 -0.40 -17.89
C ALA A 136 -6.76 0.92 -18.41
N GLY A 137 -5.50 0.94 -18.84
CA GLY A 137 -4.83 2.13 -19.39
C GLY A 137 -3.77 2.77 -18.49
N TYR A 138 -3.24 2.05 -17.50
CA TYR A 138 -2.05 2.49 -16.75
C TYR A 138 -0.88 2.71 -17.72
N VAL A 139 -0.07 3.75 -17.45
CA VAL A 139 1.04 4.14 -18.34
C VAL A 139 2.17 3.11 -18.27
N HIS A 140 2.46 2.64 -17.07
CA HIS A 140 3.45 1.59 -16.86
C HIS A 140 2.88 0.52 -15.95
N THR A 141 3.20 -0.73 -16.26
CA THR A 141 2.88 -1.87 -15.41
C THR A 141 4.05 -2.84 -15.41
N GLU A 142 4.40 -3.38 -14.25
CA GLU A 142 5.40 -4.45 -14.17
C GLU A 142 5.12 -5.41 -13.02
N VAL A 143 5.63 -6.64 -13.18
CA VAL A 143 5.67 -7.65 -12.13
C VAL A 143 7.10 -7.72 -11.61
N ILE A 144 7.29 -7.68 -10.30
CA ILE A 144 8.60 -7.84 -9.66
C ILE A 144 8.50 -8.92 -8.58
N ASP A 145 9.46 -9.85 -8.58
CA ASP A 145 9.46 -11.03 -7.70
C ASP A 145 10.68 -11.15 -6.77
N SER A 146 11.59 -10.19 -6.82
CA SER A 146 12.80 -10.18 -6.00
C SER A 146 13.04 -8.84 -5.33
N ALA A 147 13.54 -8.90 -4.09
CA ALA A 147 13.86 -7.71 -3.30
C ALA A 147 14.99 -6.88 -3.94
N GLU A 148 15.95 -7.54 -4.61
CA GLU A 148 17.04 -6.86 -5.30
C GLU A 148 16.52 -6.04 -6.49
N THR A 149 15.69 -6.65 -7.34
CA THR A 149 15.05 -5.94 -8.46
C THR A 149 14.18 -4.80 -7.94
N TRP A 150 13.37 -5.06 -6.90
CA TRP A 150 12.51 -4.03 -6.31
C TRP A 150 13.31 -2.81 -5.81
N THR A 151 14.37 -3.06 -5.04
CA THR A 151 15.27 -2.02 -4.52
C THR A 151 15.89 -1.20 -5.64
N LYS A 152 16.30 -1.84 -6.75
CA LYS A 152 16.93 -1.16 -7.89
C LYS A 152 15.94 -0.40 -8.76
N ARG A 153 14.70 -0.90 -8.90
CA ARG A 153 13.65 -0.40 -9.79
C ARG A 153 12.80 0.70 -9.16
N PHE A 154 12.66 0.72 -7.84
CA PHE A 154 11.79 1.65 -7.13
C PHE A 154 12.03 3.12 -7.51
N PRO A 155 13.27 3.64 -7.57
CA PRO A 155 13.50 5.05 -7.92
C PRO A 155 13.05 5.41 -9.35
N GLN A 156 13.19 4.49 -10.32
CA GLN A 156 12.81 4.73 -11.71
C GLN A 156 11.29 4.61 -11.89
N LEU A 157 10.62 3.78 -11.10
CA LEU A 157 9.16 3.66 -11.08
C LEU A 157 8.51 4.88 -10.45
N LEU A 158 9.11 5.38 -9.38
CA LEU A 158 8.66 6.57 -8.67
C LEU A 158 8.74 7.85 -9.51
N SER A 159 9.70 7.91 -10.44
CA SER A 159 9.90 9.05 -11.34
C SER A 159 9.11 8.95 -12.66
N GLN A 160 8.37 7.86 -12.91
CA GLN A 160 7.50 7.76 -14.07
C GLN A 160 6.39 8.81 -14.02
N ARG A 161 6.06 9.38 -15.19
CA ARG A 161 4.87 10.21 -15.34
C ARG A 161 3.67 9.34 -15.69
N GLY A 162 2.56 9.60 -15.02
CA GLY A 162 1.32 8.85 -15.17
C GLY A 162 1.19 7.70 -14.17
N PRO A 163 -0.01 7.10 -14.09
CA PRO A 163 -0.25 6.01 -13.17
C PRO A 163 0.59 4.78 -13.52
N THR A 164 1.35 4.31 -12.54
CA THR A 164 2.21 3.14 -12.62
C THR A 164 1.69 2.07 -11.67
N LEU A 165 1.55 0.81 -12.13
CA LEU A 165 1.22 -0.31 -11.26
C LEU A 165 2.37 -1.33 -11.18
N VAL A 166 2.73 -1.72 -9.96
CA VAL A 166 3.70 -2.78 -9.69
C VAL A 166 2.99 -3.91 -8.97
N GLU A 167 2.89 -5.05 -9.63
CA GLU A 167 2.47 -6.30 -8.99
C GLU A 167 3.70 -6.93 -8.33
N LEU A 168 3.74 -6.88 -7.00
CA LEU A 168 4.91 -7.21 -6.22
C LEU A 168 4.72 -8.58 -5.57
N MET A 169 5.42 -9.60 -6.07
CA MET A 169 5.29 -10.97 -5.57
C MET A 169 5.95 -11.08 -4.20
N VAL A 170 5.15 -11.48 -3.21
CA VAL A 170 5.55 -11.56 -1.81
C VAL A 170 5.24 -12.94 -1.24
N GLU A 171 6.18 -13.47 -0.47
CA GLU A 171 6.06 -14.75 0.23
C GLU A 171 4.84 -14.74 1.17
N GLN A 172 4.11 -15.86 1.18
CA GLN A 172 3.07 -16.09 2.17
C GLN A 172 3.69 -16.29 3.55
N VAL A 173 3.06 -15.68 4.56
CA VAL A 173 3.37 -16.00 5.96
C VAL A 173 2.56 -17.22 6.40
N PRO A 174 3.09 -18.10 7.26
CA PRO A 174 2.34 -19.26 7.75
C PRO A 174 1.03 -18.85 8.47
N PRO A 175 -0.06 -19.61 8.29
CA PRO A 175 -1.30 -19.37 9.03
C PRO A 175 -1.09 -19.65 10.51
N ARG A 176 -1.66 -18.80 11.37
CA ARG A 176 -1.62 -18.97 12.84
C ARG A 176 -2.93 -19.51 13.41
N ALA A 177 -4.02 -19.41 12.66
CA ALA A 177 -5.32 -19.88 13.11
C ALA A 177 -5.36 -21.42 13.14
N GLY A 178 -5.77 -21.98 14.28
CA GLY A 178 -5.87 -23.42 14.51
C GLY A 178 -6.43 -23.71 15.91
N PRO A 179 -6.57 -24.99 16.32
CA PRO A 179 -7.00 -25.34 17.66
C PRO A 179 -6.15 -24.66 18.73
N GLY A 180 -6.78 -23.92 19.64
CA GLY A 180 -6.10 -23.18 20.71
C GLY A 180 -5.52 -21.82 20.31
N PHE A 181 -5.72 -21.36 19.07
CA PHE A 181 -5.39 -19.99 18.69
C PHE A 181 -6.43 -19.02 19.27
N GLU A 182 -5.97 -18.10 20.10
CA GLU A 182 -6.78 -16.97 20.57
C GLU A 182 -6.56 -15.77 19.66
N LEU A 183 -7.64 -15.26 19.07
CA LEU A 183 -7.57 -14.03 18.30
C LEU A 183 -7.31 -12.87 19.27
N PRO A 184 -6.17 -12.15 19.15
CA PRO A 184 -5.94 -11.00 20.00
C PRO A 184 -7.00 -9.94 19.76
N GLU A 185 -7.44 -9.30 20.84
CA GLU A 185 -8.35 -8.17 20.76
C GLU A 185 -7.72 -7.06 19.90
N MET A 186 -8.49 -6.52 18.95
CA MET A 186 -8.03 -5.40 18.13
C MET A 186 -8.07 -4.13 18.97
N PRO A 187 -6.96 -3.38 19.09
CA PRO A 187 -6.95 -2.13 19.83
C PRO A 187 -7.91 -1.10 19.23
N ASP A 188 -8.52 -0.25 20.06
CA ASP A 188 -9.42 0.84 19.65
C ASP A 188 -8.83 1.76 18.57
N LEU A 189 -7.50 1.90 18.58
CA LEU A 189 -6.76 2.65 17.57
C LEU A 189 -7.13 2.19 16.15
N GLN A 190 -7.40 0.90 15.92
CA GLN A 190 -7.72 0.40 14.59
C GLN A 190 -9.04 0.97 14.02
N PHE A 191 -9.97 1.40 14.88
CA PHE A 191 -11.24 2.00 14.46
C PHE A 191 -11.15 3.51 14.22
N SER A 192 -10.20 4.20 14.87
CA SER A 192 -10.07 5.65 14.83
C SER A 192 -8.87 6.15 14.00
N ARG A 193 -7.90 5.28 13.73
CA ARG A 193 -6.61 5.66 13.14
C ARG A 193 -6.69 6.33 11.79
N MET A 194 -7.59 5.92 10.91
CA MET A 194 -7.71 6.57 9.60
C MET A 194 -8.06 8.06 9.78
N GLY A 195 -8.95 8.38 10.72
CA GLY A 195 -9.28 9.77 11.07
C GLY A 195 -8.11 10.51 11.72
N LEU A 196 -7.39 9.86 12.65
CA LEU A 196 -6.22 10.45 13.30
C LEU A 196 -5.07 10.72 12.32
N GLU A 197 -4.78 9.77 11.41
CA GLU A 197 -3.76 9.91 10.37
C GLU A 197 -4.15 10.97 9.35
N LEU A 198 -5.43 11.09 9.00
CA LEU A 198 -5.90 12.16 8.13
C LEU A 198 -5.76 13.54 8.79
N ALA A 199 -6.08 13.68 10.08
CA ALA A 199 -5.89 14.93 10.81
C ALA A 199 -4.41 15.32 10.89
N ALA A 200 -3.52 14.37 11.18
CA ALA A 200 -2.08 14.58 11.17
C ALA A 200 -1.56 14.96 9.77
N LEU A 201 -2.11 14.32 8.73
CA LEU A 201 -1.79 14.62 7.34
C LEU A 201 -2.20 16.05 6.96
N GLN A 202 -3.41 16.47 7.31
CA GLN A 202 -3.90 17.83 7.08
C GLN A 202 -3.02 18.88 7.78
N GLN A 203 -2.64 18.62 9.03
CA GLN A 203 -1.74 19.50 9.77
C GLN A 203 -0.38 19.61 9.09
N TRP A 204 0.18 18.49 8.61
CA TRP A 204 1.46 18.46 7.92
C TRP A 204 1.42 19.16 6.56
N LEU A 205 0.33 18.99 5.81
CA LEU A 205 0.13 19.66 4.52
C LEU A 205 -0.18 21.16 4.68
N GLY A 206 -0.41 21.65 5.91
CA GLY A 206 -0.80 23.03 6.16
C GLY A 206 -2.22 23.37 5.69
N THR A 207 -3.03 22.34 5.37
CA THR A 207 -4.41 22.50 4.92
C THR A 207 -5.33 22.48 6.14
N LYS A 208 -5.54 23.63 6.78
CA LYS A 208 -6.65 23.77 7.75
C LYS A 208 -7.93 24.11 7.01
N THR A 209 -9.02 23.41 7.36
CA THR A 209 -10.41 23.83 7.08
C THR A 209 -10.74 25.14 7.76
#